data_AF-A0A5Q4ZYV8-F1
#
_entry.id   AF-A0A5Q4ZYV8-F1
#
_cell.length_a   1.000
_cell.length_b   1.000
_cell.length_c   1.000
_cell.angle_alpha   90.00
_cell.angle_beta   90.00
_cell.angle_gamma   90.00
#
_symmetry.space_group_name_H-M   'P 1'
#
loop_
_entity.id
_entity.type
_entity.pdbx_description
1 polymer ?
#
loop_
_entity_poly.entity_id
_entity_poly.type
_entity_poly.pdbx_seq_one_letter_code
_entity_poly.pdbx_strand_id
1 'polypeptide(L)'
;MSYSYGVKKSTSNSARVYPAVGKHFSEKELKEITSLIEDKGFHVVRKFDQLYVTDETQCLELNALIECLHKLIPKKATQRVERQQRQEAETQVLLWDSERKAHEQNVLSENEELVVVITDSIGQINNYNMTKLIEFILGEDKRFGGILNPAATARVIELGFFNVGELNGEEANLCDYEALKSFILAALQDNDI
;
A
#
# COMPACT_ATOMS: atom_id res chain seq x y z
N MET A 1 -8.49 18.89 22.06
CA MET A 1 -8.95 19.52 20.81
C MET A 1 -8.12 18.94 19.68
N SER A 2 -8.68 18.70 18.49
CA SER A 2 -7.95 18.06 17.38
C SER A 2 -7.90 18.96 16.14
N TYR A 3 -6.76 19.00 15.45
CA TYR A 3 -6.46 19.97 14.39
C TYR A 3 -6.31 19.29 13.02
N SER A 4 -6.67 19.99 11.94
CA SER A 4 -6.44 19.51 10.57
C SER A 4 -5.14 20.12 10.03
N TYR A 5 -4.05 19.37 10.08
CA TYR A 5 -2.71 19.87 9.76
C TYR A 5 -1.83 18.86 9.01
N GLY A 6 -0.77 19.39 8.40
CA GLY A 6 0.38 18.63 7.90
C GLY A 6 1.67 19.12 8.54
N VAL A 7 2.70 18.26 8.52
CA VAL A 7 4.07 18.59 8.93
C VAL A 7 4.99 18.23 7.78
N LYS A 8 5.94 19.10 7.44
CA LYS A 8 6.93 18.81 6.41
C LYS A 8 8.28 19.45 6.71
N LYS A 9 9.34 18.92 6.10
CA LYS A 9 10.67 19.56 6.07
C LYS A 9 10.58 20.98 5.49
N SER A 10 11.26 21.91 6.14
CA SER A 10 11.54 23.27 5.64
C SER A 10 13.05 23.44 5.40
N THR A 11 13.53 24.69 5.37
CA THR A 11 14.97 25.02 5.28
C THR A 11 15.80 24.27 6.32
N SER A 12 17.12 24.16 6.09
CA SER A 12 18.02 23.06 6.46
C SER A 12 18.01 22.43 7.86
N ASN A 13 17.20 22.83 8.84
CA ASN A 13 17.02 22.12 10.12
C ASN A 13 15.65 22.41 10.79
N SER A 14 14.62 22.79 10.03
CA SER A 14 13.31 23.08 10.60
C SER A 14 12.19 22.27 9.97
N ALA A 15 11.21 21.93 10.80
CA ALA A 15 9.95 21.35 10.37
C ALA A 15 8.87 22.45 10.33
N ARG A 16 7.93 22.34 9.40
CA ARG A 16 6.83 23.29 9.23
C ARG A 16 5.51 22.61 9.50
N VAL A 17 4.78 23.11 10.50
CA VAL A 17 3.38 22.75 10.77
C VAL A 17 2.49 23.73 10.01
N TYR A 18 1.59 23.21 9.18
CA TYR A 18 0.69 24.00 8.32
C TYR A 18 -0.73 23.43 8.34
N PRO A 19 -1.77 24.25 8.13
CA PRO A 19 -3.15 23.78 8.11
C PRO A 19 -3.39 22.87 6.88
N ALA A 20 -4.36 21.97 6.97
CA ALA A 20 -4.77 21.16 5.82
C ALA A 20 -5.25 22.05 4.65
N VAL A 21 -5.19 21.52 3.42
CA VAL A 21 -5.58 22.26 2.20
C VAL A 21 -6.99 22.85 2.36
N GLY A 22 -7.12 24.15 2.07
CA GLY A 22 -8.38 24.88 2.20
C GLY A 22 -8.82 25.19 3.64
N LYS A 23 -7.92 25.08 4.63
CA LYS A 23 -8.14 25.45 6.03
C LYS A 23 -7.13 26.51 6.48
N HIS A 24 -7.44 27.18 7.59
CA HIS A 24 -6.53 28.08 8.30
C HIS A 24 -6.57 27.75 9.79
N PHE A 25 -5.46 27.99 10.50
CA PHE A 25 -5.49 28.00 11.95
C PHE A 25 -6.03 29.33 12.45
N SER A 26 -6.99 29.28 13.36
CA SER A 26 -7.38 30.44 14.16
C SER A 26 -6.25 30.84 15.12
N GLU A 27 -6.24 32.09 15.59
CA GLU A 27 -5.26 32.56 16.58
C GLU A 27 -5.27 31.74 17.87
N LYS A 28 -6.43 31.23 18.27
CA LYS A 28 -6.55 30.32 19.42
C LYS A 28 -5.81 29.01 19.16
N GLU A 29 -6.01 28.40 18.00
CA GLU A 29 -5.32 27.16 17.61
C GLU A 29 -3.81 27.37 17.47
N LEU A 30 -3.37 28.49 16.86
CA LEU A 30 -1.94 28.82 16.75
C LEU A 30 -1.28 28.94 18.13
N LYS A 31 -1.95 29.58 19.08
CA LYS A 31 -1.46 29.70 20.47
C LYS A 31 -1.37 28.34 21.15
N GLU A 32 -2.43 27.54 21.08
CA GLU A 32 -2.47 26.21 21.69
C GLU A 32 -1.40 25.28 21.10
N ILE A 33 -1.28 25.21 19.76
CA ILE A 33 -0.28 24.37 19.10
C ILE A 33 1.14 24.83 19.42
N THR A 34 1.38 26.15 19.49
CA THR A 34 2.69 26.68 19.88
C THR A 34 3.08 26.26 21.29
N SER A 35 2.17 26.42 22.27
CA SER A 35 2.44 26.02 23.64
C SER A 35 2.76 24.53 23.77
N LEU A 36 2.03 23.65 23.07
CA LEU A 36 2.32 22.22 23.07
C LEU A 36 3.75 21.90 22.60
N ILE A 37 4.23 22.62 21.59
CA ILE A 37 5.55 22.41 21.00
C ILE A 37 6.65 22.98 21.91
N GLU A 38 6.45 24.19 22.44
CA GLU A 38 7.38 24.85 23.35
C GLU A 38 7.52 24.08 24.68
N ASP A 39 6.45 23.47 25.18
CA ASP A 39 6.47 22.60 26.38
C ASP A 39 7.39 21.37 26.21
N LYS A 40 7.74 20.99 24.98
CA LYS A 40 8.71 19.94 24.66
C LYS A 40 10.13 20.45 24.49
N GLY A 41 10.37 21.74 24.69
CA GLY A 41 11.68 22.37 24.56
C GLY A 41 12.06 22.71 23.11
N PHE A 42 11.11 22.69 22.18
CA PHE A 42 11.37 23.09 20.79
C PHE A 42 11.10 24.57 20.59
N HIS A 43 11.89 25.20 19.71
CA HIS A 43 11.70 26.60 19.35
C HIS A 43 10.68 26.74 18.22
N VAL A 44 9.75 27.70 18.35
CA VAL A 44 8.68 27.92 17.37
C VAL A 44 8.69 29.36 16.85
N VAL A 45 8.82 29.51 15.54
CA VAL A 45 8.64 30.79 14.83
C VAL A 45 7.32 30.78 14.07
N ARG A 46 6.45 31.74 14.37
CA ARG A 46 5.18 31.92 13.66
C ARG A 46 5.38 32.75 12.40
N LYS A 47 4.83 32.29 11.28
CA LYS A 47 4.73 33.07 10.03
C LYS A 47 3.36 32.84 9.41
N PHE A 48 2.51 33.87 9.42
CA PHE A 48 1.12 33.78 8.96
C PHE A 48 0.38 32.65 9.67
N ASP A 49 -0.22 31.73 8.90
CA ASP A 49 -0.95 30.57 9.39
C ASP A 49 -0.06 29.33 9.58
N GLN A 50 1.26 29.50 9.71
CA GLN A 50 2.22 28.40 9.79
C GLN A 50 3.17 28.56 10.98
N LEU A 51 3.59 27.42 11.53
CA LEU A 51 4.55 27.33 12.61
C LEU A 51 5.82 26.63 12.10
N TYR A 52 6.95 27.28 12.27
CA TYR A 52 8.27 26.75 11.94
C TYR A 52 8.93 26.30 13.22
N VAL A 53 9.20 25.01 13.33
CA VAL A 53 9.72 24.38 14.53
C VAL A 53 11.16 23.98 14.29
N THR A 54 12.03 24.34 15.24
CA THR A 54 13.44 23.97 15.24
C THR A 54 13.77 23.29 16.55
N ASP A 55 14.52 22.19 16.47
CA ASP A 55 15.18 21.62 17.65
C ASP A 55 16.52 22.33 17.86
N GLU A 56 16.54 23.30 18.77
CA GLU A 56 17.75 24.06 19.10
C GLU A 56 18.82 23.18 19.75
N THR A 57 18.44 22.05 20.36
CA THR A 57 19.39 21.09 20.92
C THR A 57 20.09 20.24 19.84
N GLN A 58 19.59 20.28 18.60
CA GLN A 58 20.03 19.44 17.48
C GLN A 58 20.06 17.94 17.80
N CYS A 59 19.30 17.50 18.80
CA CYS A 59 19.27 16.09 19.21
C CYS A 59 18.45 15.24 18.24
N LEU A 60 17.44 15.83 17.60
CA LEU A 60 16.60 15.15 16.63
C LEU A 60 17.02 15.43 15.19
N GLU A 61 17.26 14.36 14.44
CA GLU A 61 17.23 14.41 13.00
C GLU A 61 15.85 14.89 12.52
N LEU A 62 15.81 15.56 11.36
CA LEU A 62 14.60 16.24 10.91
C LEU A 62 13.37 15.32 10.72
N ASN A 63 13.57 14.09 10.27
CA ASN A 63 12.47 13.13 10.16
C ASN A 63 11.93 12.73 11.54
N ALA A 64 12.83 12.57 12.53
CA ALA A 64 12.43 12.32 13.92
C ALA A 64 11.69 13.52 14.53
N LEU A 65 12.08 14.76 14.19
CA LEU A 65 11.33 15.96 14.57
C LEU A 65 9.93 15.97 13.97
N ILE A 66 9.78 15.63 12.68
CA ILE A 66 8.47 15.55 12.00
C ILE A 66 7.58 14.51 12.67
N GLU A 67 8.10 13.32 12.97
CA GLU A 67 7.37 12.27 13.68
C GLU A 67 6.98 12.70 15.10
N CYS A 68 7.89 13.36 15.82
CA CYS A 68 7.61 13.89 17.15
C CYS A 68 6.45 14.90 17.11
N LEU A 69 6.46 15.83 16.15
CA LEU A 69 5.38 16.80 15.96
C LEU A 69 4.04 16.14 15.62
N HIS A 70 4.05 15.06 14.83
CA HIS A 70 2.85 14.28 14.55
C HIS A 70 2.27 13.59 15.78
N LYS A 71 3.11 13.12 16.70
CA LYS A 71 2.69 12.51 17.97
C LYS A 71 2.23 13.56 18.98
N LEU A 72 2.84 14.74 18.96
CA LEU A 72 2.60 15.81 19.92
C LEU A 72 1.30 16.59 19.64
N ILE A 73 1.02 16.90 18.37
CA ILE A 73 -0.12 17.74 17.99
C ILE A 73 -1.33 16.85 17.68
N PRO A 74 -2.43 16.90 18.44
CA PRO A 74 -3.59 16.05 18.19
C PRO A 74 -4.19 16.31 16.81
N LYS A 75 -4.23 15.29 15.94
CA LYS A 75 -4.73 15.42 14.57
C LYS A 75 -6.21 14.99 14.48
N LYS A 76 -7.03 15.77 13.77
CA LYS A 76 -8.38 15.33 13.38
C LYS A 76 -8.25 14.12 12.47
N ALA A 77 -8.95 13.04 12.81
CA ALA A 77 -9.09 11.91 11.92
C ALA A 77 -9.67 12.40 10.60
N THR A 78 -8.94 12.18 9.51
CA THR A 78 -9.46 12.36 8.15
C THR A 78 -10.09 11.06 7.71
N GLN A 79 -11.18 11.09 6.93
CA GLN A 79 -11.80 9.89 6.36
C GLN A 79 -10.79 8.95 5.66
N ARG A 80 -9.70 9.50 5.12
CA ARG A 80 -8.59 8.72 4.52
C ARG A 80 -7.81 7.89 5.54
N VAL A 81 -7.58 8.40 6.75
CA VAL A 81 -6.87 7.69 7.83
C VAL A 81 -7.76 6.62 8.45
N GLU A 82 -9.05 6.88 8.62
CA GLU A 82 -10.01 5.86 9.06
C GLU A 82 -10.17 4.74 8.02
N ARG A 83 -10.17 5.09 6.73
CA ARG A 83 -10.23 4.11 5.63
C ARG A 83 -8.92 3.30 5.52
N GLN A 84 -7.78 3.93 5.75
CA GLN A 84 -6.47 3.27 5.75
C GLN A 84 -6.27 2.39 6.99
N GLN A 85 -6.70 2.83 8.18
CA GLN A 85 -6.68 2.01 9.40
C GLN A 85 -7.68 0.85 9.33
N ARG A 86 -8.87 1.05 8.73
CA ARG A 86 -9.80 -0.05 8.45
C ARG A 86 -9.22 -1.03 7.44
N GLN A 87 -8.60 -0.56 6.36
CA GLN A 87 -7.90 -1.44 5.43
C GLN A 87 -6.73 -2.18 6.09
N GLU A 88 -5.92 -1.53 6.92
CA GLU A 88 -4.82 -2.18 7.65
C GLU A 88 -5.34 -3.21 8.66
N ALA A 89 -6.43 -2.91 9.37
CA ALA A 89 -7.09 -3.85 10.28
C ALA A 89 -7.74 -5.03 9.53
N GLU A 90 -8.44 -4.77 8.41
CA GLU A 90 -9.00 -5.81 7.53
C GLU A 90 -7.89 -6.67 6.91
N THR A 91 -6.76 -6.07 6.53
CA THR A 91 -5.58 -6.77 6.00
C THR A 91 -4.88 -7.59 7.08
N GLN A 92 -4.81 -7.11 8.33
CA GLN A 92 -4.28 -7.88 9.47
C GLN A 92 -5.18 -9.06 9.86
N VAL A 93 -6.50 -8.91 9.81
CA VAL A 93 -7.44 -10.02 10.00
C VAL A 93 -7.29 -11.05 8.87
N LEU A 94 -7.14 -10.61 7.61
CA LEU A 94 -6.85 -11.49 6.47
C LEU A 94 -5.48 -12.19 6.56
N LEU A 95 -4.48 -11.56 7.19
CA LEU A 95 -3.15 -12.16 7.41
C LEU A 95 -3.18 -13.28 8.47
N TRP A 96 -4.23 -13.38 9.28
CA TRP A 96 -4.39 -14.34 10.38
C TRP A 96 -5.55 -15.32 10.16
N ASP A 97 -6.09 -15.37 8.95
CA ASP A 97 -7.02 -16.44 8.57
C ASP A 97 -6.25 -17.76 8.43
N SER A 98 -6.26 -18.55 9.50
CA SER A 98 -5.59 -19.86 9.56
C SER A 98 -6.15 -20.84 8.55
N GLU A 99 -7.45 -20.74 8.23
CA GLU A 99 -8.10 -21.61 7.25
C GLU A 99 -7.60 -21.25 5.85
N ARG A 100 -7.52 -19.96 5.54
CA ARG A 100 -6.93 -19.49 4.27
C ARG A 100 -5.48 -19.94 4.10
N LYS A 101 -4.65 -19.80 5.13
CA LYS A 101 -3.24 -20.23 5.07
C LYS A 101 -3.08 -21.74 4.94
N ALA A 102 -3.91 -22.52 5.64
CA ALA A 102 -3.93 -23.97 5.49
C ALA A 102 -4.34 -24.38 4.08
N HIS A 103 -5.36 -23.72 3.52
CA HIS A 103 -5.78 -23.93 2.13
C HIS A 103 -4.69 -23.58 1.13
N GLU A 104 -4.06 -22.41 1.27
CA GLU A 104 -2.92 -22.00 0.43
C GLU A 104 -1.82 -23.09 0.47
N GLN A 105 -1.46 -23.56 1.67
CA GLN A 105 -0.44 -24.58 1.83
C GLN A 105 -0.82 -25.91 1.15
N ASN A 106 -2.07 -26.36 1.31
CA ASN A 106 -2.54 -27.62 0.72
C ASN A 106 -2.49 -27.54 -0.81
N VAL A 107 -3.12 -26.53 -1.42
CA VAL A 107 -3.16 -26.37 -2.88
C VAL A 107 -1.76 -26.29 -3.46
N LEU A 108 -0.86 -25.53 -2.83
CA LEU A 108 0.52 -25.39 -3.33
C LEU A 108 1.31 -26.70 -3.21
N SER A 109 1.12 -27.46 -2.12
CA SER A 109 1.80 -28.74 -1.91
C SER A 109 1.27 -29.87 -2.79
N GLU A 110 -0.01 -29.83 -3.16
CA GLU A 110 -0.62 -30.82 -4.05
C GLU A 110 -0.29 -30.55 -5.52
N ASN A 111 0.21 -29.34 -5.85
CA ASN A 111 0.43 -28.87 -7.22
C ASN A 111 1.85 -28.31 -7.43
N GLU A 112 2.86 -28.90 -6.79
CA GLU A 112 4.26 -28.39 -6.82
C GLU A 112 4.80 -28.20 -8.24
N GLU A 113 4.50 -29.11 -9.15
CA GLU A 113 4.94 -29.04 -10.55
C GLU A 113 4.31 -27.86 -11.29
N LEU A 114 2.99 -27.68 -11.13
CA LEU A 114 2.28 -26.54 -11.70
C LEU A 114 2.78 -25.21 -11.11
N VAL A 115 3.14 -25.17 -9.82
CA VAL A 115 3.77 -24.01 -9.18
C VAL A 115 5.10 -23.66 -9.87
N VAL A 116 5.93 -24.65 -10.18
CA VAL A 116 7.20 -24.45 -10.89
C VAL A 116 6.93 -23.91 -12.29
N VAL A 117 6.05 -24.56 -13.07
CA VAL A 117 5.71 -24.14 -14.44
C VAL A 117 5.18 -22.71 -14.48
N ILE A 118 4.29 -22.34 -13.56
CA ILE A 118 3.77 -20.97 -13.45
C ILE A 118 4.92 -20.00 -13.14
N THR A 119 5.76 -20.35 -12.17
CA THR A 119 6.87 -19.49 -11.73
C THR A 119 7.88 -19.28 -12.86
N ASP A 120 8.20 -20.29 -13.65
CA ASP A 120 9.11 -20.20 -14.79
C ASP A 120 8.49 -19.45 -15.98
N SER A 121 7.17 -19.61 -16.17
CA SER A 121 6.43 -18.98 -17.26
C SER A 121 6.25 -17.47 -17.06
N ILE A 122 5.71 -17.09 -15.90
CA ILE A 122 5.25 -15.72 -15.63
C ILE A 122 5.95 -15.05 -14.44
N GLY A 123 6.80 -15.77 -13.71
CA GLY A 123 7.53 -15.23 -12.57
C GLY A 123 6.85 -15.48 -11.21
N GLN A 124 7.58 -15.15 -10.15
CA GLN A 124 7.13 -15.40 -8.78
C GLN A 124 5.97 -14.47 -8.38
N ILE A 125 4.92 -15.06 -7.82
CA ILE A 125 3.77 -14.36 -7.22
C ILE A 125 3.56 -14.85 -5.77
N ASN A 126 2.80 -14.10 -4.96
CA ASN A 126 2.53 -14.52 -3.59
C ASN A 126 1.61 -15.75 -3.54
N ASN A 127 1.66 -16.50 -2.43
CA ASN A 127 0.94 -17.76 -2.25
C ASN A 127 -0.56 -17.63 -2.54
N TYR A 128 -1.23 -16.60 -2.01
CA TYR A 128 -2.64 -16.37 -2.27
C TYR A 128 -2.97 -16.26 -3.76
N ASN A 129 -2.20 -15.46 -4.51
CA ASN A 129 -2.41 -15.29 -5.94
C ASN A 129 -2.02 -16.55 -6.74
N MET A 130 -1.01 -17.30 -6.28
CA MET A 130 -0.63 -18.58 -6.86
C MET A 130 -1.75 -19.61 -6.69
N THR A 131 -2.28 -19.77 -5.48
CA THR A 131 -3.43 -20.63 -5.18
C THR A 131 -4.61 -20.28 -6.08
N LYS A 132 -4.98 -18.99 -6.18
CA LYS A 132 -6.09 -18.54 -7.03
C LYS A 132 -5.86 -18.79 -8.51
N LEU A 133 -4.61 -18.76 -8.98
CA LEU A 133 -4.28 -19.05 -10.36
C LEU A 133 -4.35 -20.55 -10.65
N ILE A 134 -3.88 -21.39 -9.73
CA ILE A 134 -3.98 -22.85 -9.80
C ILE A 134 -5.45 -23.29 -9.85
N GLU A 135 -6.28 -22.82 -8.92
CA GLU A 135 -7.73 -23.14 -8.88
C GLU A 135 -8.43 -22.78 -10.21
N PHE A 136 -8.05 -21.64 -10.81
CA PHE A 136 -8.56 -21.23 -12.11
C PHE A 136 -8.06 -22.12 -13.27
N ILE A 137 -6.77 -22.49 -13.26
CA ILE A 137 -6.17 -23.38 -14.27
C ILE A 137 -6.80 -24.77 -14.21
N LEU A 138 -6.96 -25.34 -13.02
CA LEU A 138 -7.59 -26.65 -12.80
C LEU A 138 -9.11 -26.62 -13.05
N GLY A 139 -9.72 -25.43 -13.10
CA GLY A 139 -11.14 -25.25 -13.37
C GLY A 139 -12.04 -25.35 -12.14
N GLU A 140 -11.47 -25.32 -10.94
CA GLU A 140 -12.19 -25.18 -9.68
C GLU A 140 -12.87 -23.81 -9.59
N ASP A 141 -12.14 -22.75 -9.99
CA ASP A 141 -12.66 -21.40 -10.13
C ASP A 141 -12.93 -21.06 -11.61
N LYS A 142 -14.12 -20.52 -11.91
CA LYS A 142 -14.51 -20.13 -13.29
C LYS A 142 -13.83 -18.86 -13.79
N ARG A 143 -13.23 -18.07 -12.88
CA ARG A 143 -12.58 -16.79 -13.16
C ARG A 143 -11.39 -16.65 -12.24
N PHE A 144 -10.32 -16.06 -12.73
CA PHE A 144 -9.19 -15.71 -11.89
C PHE A 144 -9.58 -14.61 -10.87
N GLY A 145 -9.59 -14.98 -9.58
CA GLY A 145 -9.92 -14.08 -8.47
C GLY A 145 -8.72 -13.40 -7.81
N GLY A 146 -7.51 -13.61 -8.32
CA GLY A 146 -6.28 -13.04 -7.80
C GLY A 146 -5.85 -11.74 -8.51
N ILE A 147 -4.69 -11.22 -8.12
CA ILE A 147 -4.06 -10.05 -8.75
C ILE A 147 -2.59 -10.36 -9.05
N LEU A 148 -2.19 -10.26 -10.31
CA LEU A 148 -0.78 -10.38 -10.67
C LEU A 148 0.03 -9.19 -10.13
N ASN A 149 1.23 -9.45 -9.62
CA ASN A 149 2.14 -8.38 -9.23
C ASN A 149 2.75 -7.71 -10.48
N PRO A 150 3.37 -6.52 -10.35
CA PRO A 150 3.87 -5.78 -11.52
C PRO A 150 4.86 -6.55 -12.39
N ALA A 151 5.70 -7.42 -11.80
CA ALA A 151 6.66 -8.23 -12.54
C ALA A 151 5.95 -9.31 -13.37
N ALA A 152 5.03 -10.04 -12.77
CA ALA A 152 4.23 -11.05 -13.47
C ALA A 152 3.33 -10.39 -14.53
N THR A 153 2.73 -9.24 -14.23
CA THR A 153 1.98 -8.45 -15.22
C THR A 153 2.85 -8.06 -16.41
N ALA A 154 4.07 -7.55 -16.19
CA ALA A 154 4.98 -7.22 -17.28
C ALA A 154 5.31 -8.46 -18.13
N ARG A 155 5.53 -9.62 -17.48
CA ARG A 155 5.83 -10.86 -18.19
C ARG A 155 4.66 -11.38 -19.03
N VAL A 156 3.44 -11.35 -18.49
CA VAL A 156 2.21 -11.65 -19.23
C VAL A 156 2.03 -10.68 -20.41
N ILE A 157 2.45 -9.42 -20.24
CA ILE A 157 2.50 -8.41 -21.31
C ILE A 157 3.60 -8.68 -22.36
N GLU A 158 4.69 -9.33 -21.99
CA GLU A 158 5.68 -9.75 -23.01
C GLU A 158 5.18 -10.95 -23.80
N LEU A 159 4.41 -11.84 -23.17
CA LEU A 159 3.93 -13.10 -23.76
C LEU A 159 2.70 -12.92 -24.68
N GLY A 160 2.14 -11.71 -24.76
CA GLY A 160 1.01 -11.41 -25.66
C GLY A 160 -0.38 -11.65 -25.06
N PHE A 161 -0.50 -11.93 -23.77
CA PHE A 161 -1.79 -12.31 -23.14
C PHE A 161 -2.58 -11.10 -22.61
N PHE A 162 -2.75 -10.06 -23.43
CA PHE A 162 -3.45 -8.84 -23.06
C PHE A 162 -4.21 -8.29 -24.25
N ASN A 163 -5.41 -7.85 -23.97
CA ASN A 163 -6.29 -7.17 -24.90
C ASN A 163 -6.49 -5.74 -24.40
N VAL A 164 -6.54 -4.78 -25.32
CA VAL A 164 -7.00 -3.43 -24.99
C VAL A 164 -8.52 -3.51 -24.82
N GLY A 165 -9.01 -3.15 -23.63
CA GLY A 165 -10.43 -3.07 -23.33
C GLY A 165 -10.75 -1.82 -22.53
N GLU A 166 -11.99 -1.71 -22.06
CA GLU A 166 -12.41 -0.62 -21.18
C GLU A 166 -12.58 -1.11 -19.74
N LEU A 167 -11.93 -0.43 -18.79
CA LEU A 167 -12.14 -0.62 -17.36
C LEU A 167 -12.57 0.71 -16.75
N ASN A 168 -13.76 0.76 -16.16
CA ASN A 168 -14.36 1.98 -15.60
C ASN A 168 -14.46 3.17 -16.59
N GLY A 169 -14.59 2.89 -17.89
CA GLY A 169 -14.69 3.91 -18.93
C GLY A 169 -13.35 4.49 -19.40
N GLU A 170 -12.23 3.89 -19.00
CA GLU A 170 -10.89 4.21 -19.51
C GLU A 170 -10.31 3.00 -20.24
N GLU A 171 -9.52 3.24 -21.30
CA GLU A 171 -8.76 2.19 -21.97
C GLU A 171 -7.77 1.55 -20.98
N ALA A 172 -7.85 0.23 -20.84
CA ALA A 172 -7.01 -0.55 -19.94
C ALA A 172 -6.54 -1.83 -20.63
N ASN A 173 -5.31 -2.24 -20.31
CA ASN A 173 -4.80 -3.56 -20.70
C ASN A 173 -5.46 -4.61 -19.80
N LEU A 174 -6.31 -5.45 -20.41
CA LEU A 174 -6.99 -6.56 -19.75
C LEU A 174 -6.24 -7.85 -20.06
N CYS A 175 -5.81 -8.57 -19.03
CA CYS A 175 -5.19 -9.88 -19.20
C CYS A 175 -6.20 -10.88 -19.77
N ASP A 176 -5.79 -11.60 -20.82
CA ASP A 176 -6.55 -12.75 -21.35
C ASP A 176 -6.19 -13.99 -20.54
N TYR A 177 -6.93 -14.19 -19.43
CA TYR A 177 -6.68 -15.28 -18.51
C TYR A 177 -6.95 -16.66 -19.12
N GLU A 178 -7.85 -16.79 -20.09
CA GLU A 178 -8.10 -18.07 -20.78
C GLU A 178 -6.94 -18.45 -21.70
N ALA A 179 -6.38 -17.47 -22.41
CA ALA A 179 -5.16 -17.67 -23.20
C ALA A 179 -3.96 -18.03 -22.30
N LEU A 180 -3.80 -17.32 -21.18
CA LEU A 180 -2.77 -17.61 -20.19
C LEU A 180 -2.90 -19.02 -19.60
N LYS A 181 -4.13 -19.43 -19.25
CA LYS A 181 -4.43 -20.79 -18.77
C LYS A 181 -4.01 -21.84 -19.80
N SER A 182 -4.39 -21.64 -21.06
CA SER A 182 -4.06 -22.56 -22.15
C SER A 182 -2.53 -22.68 -22.34
N PHE A 183 -1.81 -21.56 -22.25
CA PHE A 183 -0.36 -21.52 -22.33
C PHE A 183 0.32 -22.30 -21.19
N ILE A 184 -0.12 -22.08 -19.94
CA ILE A 184 0.45 -22.78 -18.78
C ILE A 184 0.17 -24.29 -18.84
N LEU A 185 -1.04 -24.69 -19.26
CA LEU A 185 -1.37 -26.11 -19.42
C LEU A 185 -0.53 -26.79 -20.52
N ALA A 186 -0.23 -26.08 -21.61
CA ALA A 186 0.67 -26.59 -22.64
C ALA A 186 2.11 -26.75 -22.11
N ALA A 187 2.61 -25.76 -21.38
CA ALA A 187 3.94 -25.82 -20.76
C ALA A 187 4.06 -26.93 -19.69
N LEU A 188 2.96 -27.28 -19.01
CA LEU A 188 2.93 -28.43 -18.10
C LEU A 188 3.05 -29.75 -18.87
N GLN A 189 2.33 -29.91 -19.98
CA GLN A 189 2.39 -31.11 -20.82
C GLN A 189 3.76 -31.32 -21.48
N ASP A 190 4.48 -30.25 -21.79
CA ASP A 190 5.83 -30.31 -22.36
C ASP A 190 6.90 -30.73 -21.32
N ASN A 191 6.63 -30.60 -20.01
CA ASN A 191 7.54 -31.05 -18.93
C ASN A 191 7.36 -32.53 -18.56
N ASP A 192 6.27 -33.17 -18.99
CA ASP A 192 5.97 -34.60 -18.75
C ASP A 192 6.67 -35.56 -19.75
N ILE A 193 7.62 -35.06 -20.59
CA ILE A 193 8.39 -35.82 -21.59
C ILE A 193 9.85 -35.97 -21.18
#